data_AF-A0A538K0U7-F1
#
_entry.id   AF-A0A538K0U7-F1
#
_cell.length_a   1.000
_cell.length_b   1.000
_cell.length_c   1.000
_cell.angle_alpha   90.00
_cell.angle_beta   90.00
_cell.angle_gamma   90.00
#
_symmetry.space_group_name_H-M   'P 1'
#
loop_
_entity.id
_entity.type
_entity.pdbx_description
1 polymer ?
#
loop_
_entity_poly.entity_id
_entity_poly.type
_entity_poly.pdbx_seq_one_letter_code
_entity_poly.pdbx_strand_id
1 'polypeptide(L)'
;MVDLPGVESIAFGCSLASRGYCPVPAFNTSPGTTAEVVKTWDIMAALLGAAPLLPQSNVGPPAFLLDIKRTGQDAPLTDATFDNRWFVFKSDLPSAQRLREQGIRRLAVVCREGRFGFDLRDALAEHRDLELSVLDAQTGSAGPFPPPASGVVRMFRTFGRLLRRNMDGSFGRPISHG
;
A
#
# COMPACT_ATOMS: atom_id res chain seq x y z
N MET A 1 -7.39 -0.84 4.67
CA MET A 1 -6.30 -0.60 3.70
C MET A 1 -6.92 0.09 2.50
N VAL A 2 -6.38 1.21 2.06
CA VAL A 2 -6.81 1.89 0.83
C VAL A 2 -5.74 1.63 -0.22
N ASP A 3 -6.03 0.78 -1.19
CA ASP A 3 -5.11 0.38 -2.25
C ASP A 3 -5.61 0.91 -3.59
N LEU A 4 -5.43 2.22 -3.78
CA LEU A 4 -5.88 3.00 -4.94
C LEU A 4 -4.67 3.70 -5.58
N PRO A 5 -4.77 4.27 -6.79
CA PRO A 5 -3.68 5.07 -7.37
C PRO A 5 -3.23 6.19 -6.43
N GLY A 6 -1.92 6.37 -6.24
CA GLY A 6 -1.29 7.25 -5.22
C GLY A 6 -2.10 8.48 -4.77
N VAL A 7 -2.30 9.46 -5.65
CA VAL A 7 -3.05 10.70 -5.32
C VAL A 7 -4.52 10.43 -4.95
N GLU A 8 -5.16 9.47 -5.62
CA GLU A 8 -6.53 9.05 -5.32
C GLU A 8 -6.62 8.42 -3.93
N SER A 9 -5.64 7.58 -3.56
CA SER A 9 -5.53 6.97 -2.23
C SER A 9 -5.43 8.03 -1.12
N ILE A 10 -4.66 9.10 -1.36
CA ILE A 10 -4.54 10.27 -0.46
C ILE A 10 -5.87 11.01 -0.32
N ALA A 11 -6.54 11.32 -1.44
CA ALA A 11 -7.82 12.01 -1.42
C ALA A 11 -8.91 11.19 -0.70
N PHE A 12 -8.94 9.87 -0.93
CA PHE A 12 -9.84 8.96 -0.23
C PHE A 12 -9.53 8.93 1.27
N GLY A 13 -8.24 8.90 1.64
CA GLY A 13 -7.79 9.00 3.02
C GLY A 13 -8.28 10.26 3.73
N CYS A 14 -8.22 11.42 3.06
CA CYS A 14 -8.76 12.68 3.61
C CYS A 14 -10.27 12.58 3.86
N SER A 15 -11.00 11.94 2.94
CA SER A 15 -12.45 11.70 3.09
C SER A 15 -12.78 10.71 4.23
N LEU A 16 -11.88 9.79 4.54
CA LEU A 16 -11.99 8.92 5.72
C LEU A 16 -11.67 9.69 7.01
N ALA A 17 -10.71 10.61 6.97
CA ALA A 17 -10.38 11.47 8.12
C ALA A 17 -11.57 12.31 8.57
N SER A 18 -12.33 12.89 7.63
CA SER A 18 -13.56 13.63 7.95
C SER A 18 -14.66 12.74 8.55
N ARG A 19 -14.51 11.41 8.49
CA ARG A 19 -15.39 10.41 9.09
C ARG A 19 -14.80 9.77 10.36
N GLY A 20 -13.71 10.32 10.88
CA GLY A 20 -13.09 9.87 12.14
C GLY A 20 -12.15 8.66 12.01
N TYR A 21 -11.68 8.33 10.81
CA TYR A 21 -10.55 7.40 10.64
C TYR A 21 -9.23 8.16 10.73
N CYS A 22 -8.16 7.46 11.10
CA CYS A 22 -6.81 8.01 11.11
C CYS A 22 -6.05 7.58 9.85
N PRO A 23 -5.85 8.45 8.83
CA PRO A 23 -5.07 8.08 7.66
C PRO A 23 -3.61 7.86 8.04
N VAL A 24 -3.04 6.76 7.56
CA VAL A 24 -1.64 6.40 7.76
C VAL A 24 -0.99 6.29 6.39
N PRO A 25 -0.32 7.35 5.90
CA PRO A 25 0.36 7.31 4.61
C PRO A 25 1.46 6.22 4.62
N ALA A 26 1.33 5.23 3.74
CA ALA A 26 2.32 4.18 3.53
C ALA A 26 2.74 4.22 2.06
N PHE A 27 3.61 5.16 1.73
CA PHE A 27 4.14 5.36 0.39
C PHE A 27 5.66 5.36 0.42
N ASN A 28 6.29 4.83 -0.62
CA ASN A 28 7.67 5.20 -0.91
C ASN A 28 7.69 6.69 -1.31
N THR A 29 8.60 7.45 -0.71
CA THR A 29 8.82 8.88 -0.97
C THR A 29 10.29 9.14 -1.32
N SER A 30 10.94 8.16 -1.96
CA SER A 30 12.27 8.28 -2.55
C SER A 30 12.13 8.64 -4.04
N PRO A 31 12.18 9.94 -4.38
CA PRO A 31 12.14 10.36 -5.76
C PRO A 31 13.45 10.09 -6.49
N GLY A 32 13.33 9.73 -7.76
CA GLY A 32 14.41 9.81 -8.71
C GLY A 32 14.59 11.24 -9.21
N THR A 33 15.76 11.50 -9.79
CA THR A 33 16.07 12.77 -10.47
C THR A 33 15.66 12.75 -11.95
N THR A 34 15.22 11.59 -12.46
CA THR A 34 14.80 11.36 -13.86
C THR A 34 13.42 10.70 -13.89
N ALA A 35 13.04 10.04 -15.01
CA ALA A 35 11.81 9.26 -15.09
C ALA A 35 11.74 8.23 -13.95
N GLU A 36 10.58 8.09 -13.30
CA GLU A 36 10.37 7.18 -12.17
C GLU A 36 9.36 6.08 -12.53
N VAL A 37 9.56 4.87 -12.00
CA VAL A 37 8.58 3.78 -12.17
C VAL A 37 7.28 4.08 -11.43
N VAL A 38 7.39 4.60 -10.22
CA VAL A 38 6.28 5.08 -9.38
C VAL A 38 6.41 6.60 -9.31
N LYS A 39 5.35 7.35 -9.62
CA LYS A 39 5.37 8.81 -9.65
C LYS A 39 5.37 9.42 -8.25
N THR A 40 6.51 9.35 -7.57
CA THR A 40 6.64 9.74 -6.16
C THR A 40 6.58 11.24 -5.96
N TRP A 41 7.00 12.06 -6.95
CA TRP A 41 6.79 13.50 -6.92
C TRP A 41 5.31 13.90 -6.81
N ASP A 42 4.43 13.26 -7.59
CA ASP A 42 2.98 13.52 -7.54
C ASP A 42 2.40 13.14 -6.17
N ILE A 43 2.85 12.01 -5.61
CA ILE A 43 2.45 11.53 -4.28
C ILE A 43 2.90 12.51 -3.19
N MET A 44 4.17 12.95 -3.22
CA MET A 44 4.71 13.91 -2.25
C MET A 44 3.99 15.25 -2.30
N ALA A 45 3.74 15.78 -3.50
CA ALA A 45 2.96 17.01 -3.68
C ALA A 45 1.54 16.87 -3.13
N ALA A 46 0.88 15.73 -3.39
CA ALA A 46 -0.45 15.45 -2.86
C ALA A 46 -0.47 15.30 -1.33
N LEU A 47 0.55 14.67 -0.73
CA LEU A 47 0.68 14.57 0.73
C LEU A 47 0.84 15.95 1.38
N LEU A 48 1.70 16.81 0.79
CA LEU A 48 1.88 18.19 1.27
C LEU A 48 0.58 18.99 1.16
N GLY A 49 -0.16 18.85 0.04
CA GLY A 49 -1.45 19.50 -0.16
C GLY A 49 -2.57 18.97 0.75
N ALA A 50 -2.49 17.70 1.16
CA ALA A 50 -3.47 17.05 2.03
C ALA A 50 -3.26 17.38 3.51
N ALA A 51 -2.02 17.65 3.94
CA ALA A 51 -1.70 17.87 5.35
C ALA A 51 -2.58 18.93 6.05
N PRO A 52 -2.89 20.11 5.46
CA PRO A 52 -3.78 21.10 6.06
C PRO A 52 -5.25 20.67 6.18
N LEU A 53 -5.66 19.62 5.45
CA LEU A 53 -7.03 19.11 5.45
C LEU A 53 -7.28 18.10 6.58
N LEU A 54 -6.21 17.62 7.22
CA LEU A 54 -6.30 16.61 8.25
C LEU A 54 -6.54 17.24 9.63
N PRO A 55 -7.34 16.60 10.50
CA PRO A 55 -7.49 17.07 11.87
C PRO A 55 -6.16 16.97 12.63
N GLN A 56 -5.88 17.96 13.50
CA GLN A 56 -4.62 18.02 14.26
C GLN A 56 -4.42 16.82 15.21
N SER A 57 -5.52 16.21 15.66
CA SER A 57 -5.50 14.96 16.42
C SER A 57 -6.46 13.98 15.77
N ASN A 58 -5.96 12.80 15.44
CA ASN A 58 -6.77 11.76 14.82
C ASN A 58 -6.54 10.44 15.54
N VAL A 59 -7.52 10.06 16.38
CA VAL A 59 -7.45 8.89 17.29
C VAL A 59 -8.34 7.73 16.80
N GLY A 60 -8.70 7.75 15.51
CA GLY A 60 -9.60 6.79 14.88
C GLY A 60 -8.94 5.48 14.44
N PRO A 61 -9.75 4.53 13.91
CA PRO A 61 -9.22 3.32 13.27
C PRO A 61 -8.25 3.68 12.13
N PRO A 62 -7.12 2.97 11.99
CA PRO A 62 -6.11 3.32 11.00
C PRO A 62 -6.58 2.98 9.58
N ALA A 63 -6.47 3.97 8.70
CA ALA A 63 -6.65 3.82 7.26
C ALA A 63 -5.29 3.93 6.57
N PHE A 64 -4.59 2.80 6.44
CA PHE A 64 -3.32 2.74 5.71
C PHE A 64 -3.54 3.02 4.23
N LEU A 65 -2.88 4.07 3.73
CA LEU A 65 -2.98 4.54 2.35
C LEU A 65 -1.80 3.99 1.55
N LEU A 66 -2.10 3.22 0.52
CA LEU A 66 -1.14 2.56 -0.36
C LEU A 66 -1.37 3.02 -1.80
N ASP A 67 -0.34 2.92 -2.63
CA ASP A 67 -0.44 3.10 -4.07
C ASP A 67 -0.48 1.74 -4.78
N ILE A 68 -1.56 1.44 -5.50
CA ILE A 68 -1.69 0.21 -6.29
C ILE A 68 -0.56 0.05 -7.31
N LYS A 69 0.00 1.17 -7.79
CA LYS A 69 1.07 1.18 -8.80
C LYS A 69 2.46 0.91 -8.23
N ARG A 70 2.61 0.78 -6.90
CA ARG A 70 3.90 0.59 -6.19
C ARG A 70 4.79 -0.53 -6.73
N THR A 71 4.19 -1.57 -7.30
CA THR A 71 4.92 -2.72 -7.85
C THR A 71 5.33 -2.55 -9.32
N GLY A 72 5.03 -1.40 -9.92
CA GLY A 72 5.38 -1.05 -11.30
C GLY A 72 4.55 -1.76 -12.36
N GLN A 73 3.27 -2.04 -12.08
CA GLN A 73 2.36 -2.75 -13.01
C GLN A 73 2.11 -1.99 -14.33
N ASP A 74 2.33 -0.67 -14.33
CA ASP A 74 1.94 0.21 -15.44
C ASP A 74 3.11 0.78 -16.25
N ALA A 75 4.37 0.53 -15.87
CA ALA A 75 5.52 1.22 -16.45
C ALA A 75 6.52 0.25 -17.10
N PRO A 76 6.83 0.41 -18.41
CA PRO A 76 7.95 -0.30 -19.02
C PRO A 76 9.25 0.15 -18.35
N LEU A 77 10.06 -0.81 -17.92
CA LEU A 77 11.38 -0.54 -17.36
C LEU A 77 12.31 -0.18 -18.52
N THR A 78 12.80 1.05 -18.55
CA THR A 78 13.86 1.48 -19.48
C THR A 78 15.10 1.89 -18.68
N ASP A 79 16.28 1.84 -19.28
CA ASP A 79 17.57 2.14 -18.63
C ASP A 79 17.65 3.57 -18.04
N ALA A 80 16.78 4.47 -18.48
CA ALA A 80 16.71 5.84 -17.94
C ALA A 80 15.75 6.00 -16.75
N THR A 81 15.06 4.93 -16.34
CA THR A 81 14.03 4.98 -15.31
C THR A 81 14.59 4.61 -13.94
N PHE A 82 14.32 5.43 -12.93
CA PHE A 82 14.63 5.16 -11.54
C PHE A 82 13.64 4.14 -10.95
N ASP A 83 14.18 3.01 -10.48
CA ASP A 83 13.36 1.94 -9.88
C ASP A 83 13.06 2.23 -8.41
N ASN A 84 12.03 3.05 -8.17
CA ASN A 84 11.47 3.32 -6.85
C ASN A 84 10.25 2.43 -6.53
N ARG A 85 10.16 1.26 -7.15
CA ARG A 85 9.14 0.27 -6.76
C ARG A 85 9.37 -0.21 -5.35
N TRP A 86 8.29 -0.61 -4.70
CA TRP A 86 8.35 -1.19 -3.37
C TRP A 86 7.20 -2.18 -3.17
N PHE A 87 7.31 -2.98 -2.11
CA PHE A 87 6.36 -4.03 -1.79
C PHE A 87 5.95 -3.92 -0.34
N VAL A 88 4.69 -4.26 -0.07
CA VAL A 88 4.18 -4.45 1.29
C VAL A 88 4.58 -5.85 1.78
N PHE A 89 5.20 -5.88 2.94
CA PHE A 89 5.49 -7.08 3.71
C PHE A 89 4.60 -7.13 4.96
N LYS A 90 4.45 -8.33 5.52
CA LYS A 90 3.74 -8.53 6.80
C LYS A 90 4.30 -7.63 7.90
N SER A 91 5.62 -7.47 7.96
CA SER A 91 6.32 -6.65 8.97
C SER A 91 5.94 -5.17 8.92
N ASP A 92 5.41 -4.70 7.79
CA ASP A 92 5.02 -3.31 7.60
C ASP A 92 3.62 -3.03 8.16
N LEU A 93 2.89 -4.09 8.56
CA LEU A 93 1.54 -4.02 9.11
C LEU A 93 1.54 -4.39 10.60
N PRO A 94 0.66 -3.77 11.42
CA PRO A 94 0.41 -4.25 12.77
C PRO A 94 -0.01 -5.72 12.77
N SER A 95 0.47 -6.50 13.74
CA SER A 95 0.05 -7.90 13.87
C SER A 95 -1.45 -8.00 14.15
N ALA A 96 -2.07 -9.11 13.77
CA ALA A 96 -3.49 -9.34 14.05
C ALA A 96 -3.81 -9.30 15.55
N GLN A 97 -2.90 -9.82 16.38
CA GLN A 97 -2.99 -9.69 17.85
C GLN A 97 -3.03 -8.21 18.27
N ARG A 98 -2.10 -7.38 17.76
CA ARG A 98 -2.04 -5.96 18.09
C ARG A 98 -3.33 -5.24 17.67
N LEU A 99 -3.89 -5.56 16.50
CA LEU A 99 -5.16 -5.00 16.05
C LEU A 99 -6.31 -5.39 17.00
N ARG A 100 -6.39 -6.66 17.42
CA ARG A 100 -7.41 -7.13 18.38
C ARG A 100 -7.31 -6.45 19.75
N GLU A 101 -6.10 -6.26 20.26
CA GLU A 101 -5.84 -5.52 21.51
C GLU A 101 -6.30 -4.06 21.44
N GLN A 102 -6.35 -3.49 20.23
CA GLN A 102 -6.90 -2.16 19.96
C GLN A 102 -8.39 -2.20 19.59
N GLY A 103 -9.07 -3.34 19.78
CA GLY A 103 -10.49 -3.51 19.49
C GLY A 103 -10.85 -3.68 18.01
N ILE A 104 -9.85 -3.72 17.12
CA ILE A 104 -10.07 -3.88 15.68
C ILE A 104 -10.30 -5.36 15.36
N ARG A 105 -11.49 -5.68 14.83
CA ARG A 105 -11.92 -7.04 14.46
C ARG A 105 -12.10 -7.26 12.97
N ARG A 106 -12.17 -6.16 12.21
CA ARG A 106 -12.48 -6.15 10.77
C ARG A 106 -11.40 -5.39 10.01
N LEU A 107 -10.98 -5.94 8.88
CA LEU A 107 -10.04 -5.34 7.96
C LEU A 107 -10.66 -5.32 6.56
N ALA A 108 -10.94 -4.12 6.07
CA ALA A 108 -11.39 -3.91 4.70
C ALA A 108 -10.24 -3.45 3.81
N VAL A 109 -10.13 -4.03 2.62
CA VAL A 109 -9.30 -3.49 1.53
C VAL A 109 -10.19 -2.72 0.57
N VAL A 110 -10.05 -1.40 0.55
CA VAL A 110 -10.71 -0.51 -0.40
C VAL A 110 -9.90 -0.49 -1.69
N CYS A 111 -10.51 -0.84 -2.81
CA CYS A 111 -9.86 -0.90 -4.12
C CYS A 111 -10.89 -0.68 -5.24
N ARG A 112 -10.49 -0.74 -6.51
CA ARG A 112 -11.41 -0.64 -7.66
C ARG A 112 -11.57 -2.00 -8.32
N GLU A 113 -12.82 -2.41 -8.58
CA GLU A 113 -13.14 -3.67 -9.28
C GLU A 113 -12.48 -4.90 -8.62
N GLY A 114 -12.30 -4.89 -7.30
CA GLY A 114 -11.62 -5.96 -6.57
C GLY A 114 -10.11 -6.09 -6.83
N ARG A 115 -9.50 -5.14 -7.55
CA ARG A 115 -8.08 -5.15 -7.92
C ARG A 115 -7.24 -4.40 -6.89
N PHE A 116 -6.41 -5.15 -6.16
CA PHE A 116 -5.42 -4.64 -5.23
C PHE A 116 -4.12 -5.45 -5.33
N GLY A 117 -3.02 -4.92 -4.79
CA GLY A 117 -1.69 -5.50 -4.98
C GLY A 117 -1.57 -6.91 -4.41
N PHE A 118 -0.94 -7.80 -5.17
CA PHE A 118 -0.70 -9.19 -4.74
C PHE A 118 0.19 -9.25 -3.49
N ASP A 119 1.09 -8.28 -3.33
CA ASP A 119 1.98 -8.12 -2.19
C ASP A 119 1.19 -7.81 -0.91
N LEU A 120 0.19 -6.93 -1.00
CA LEU A 120 -0.73 -6.65 0.10
C LEU A 120 -1.58 -7.88 0.43
N ARG A 121 -2.05 -8.61 -0.59
CA ARG A 121 -2.78 -9.87 -0.38
C ARG A 121 -1.95 -10.88 0.41
N ASP A 122 -0.70 -11.05 0.01
CA ASP A 122 0.23 -11.98 0.67
C ASP A 122 0.61 -11.48 2.08
N ALA A 123 0.74 -10.16 2.29
CA ALA A 123 1.02 -9.58 3.61
C ALA A 123 -0.13 -9.76 4.60
N LEU A 124 -1.38 -9.69 4.14
CA LEU A 124 -2.60 -9.91 4.95
C LEU A 124 -2.93 -11.40 5.18
N ALA A 125 -2.14 -12.33 4.61
CA ALA A 125 -2.42 -13.76 4.68
C ALA A 125 -2.44 -14.32 6.12
N GLU A 126 -1.80 -13.63 7.07
CA GLU A 126 -1.73 -14.02 8.48
C GLU A 126 -2.76 -13.29 9.37
N HIS A 127 -3.55 -12.37 8.81
CA HIS A 127 -4.62 -11.66 9.51
C HIS A 127 -5.97 -12.36 9.39
N ARG A 128 -5.98 -13.67 9.11
CA ARG A 128 -7.21 -14.46 8.87
C ARG A 128 -8.05 -14.69 10.12
N ASP A 129 -7.52 -14.41 11.30
CA ASP A 129 -8.28 -14.37 12.56
C ASP A 129 -9.10 -13.07 12.70
N LEU A 130 -8.97 -12.14 11.76
CA LEU A 130 -9.84 -10.98 11.59
C LEU A 130 -10.82 -11.23 10.42
N GLU A 131 -11.97 -10.57 10.46
CA GLU A 131 -12.90 -10.57 9.34
C GLU A 131 -12.31 -9.69 8.21
N LEU A 132 -11.91 -10.34 7.12
CA LEU A 132 -11.31 -9.71 5.95
C LEU A 132 -12.34 -9.54 4.84
N SER A 133 -12.45 -8.33 4.30
CA SER A 133 -13.32 -8.02 3.16
C SER A 133 -12.63 -7.12 2.15
N VAL A 134 -13.18 -7.08 0.94
CA VAL A 134 -12.80 -6.14 -0.11
C VAL A 134 -13.99 -5.21 -0.34
N LEU A 135 -13.73 -3.91 -0.40
CA LEU A 135 -14.72 -2.88 -0.69
C LEU A 135 -14.35 -2.20 -2.01
N ASP A 136 -15.33 -2.05 -2.89
CA ASP A 136 -15.16 -1.26 -4.09
C ASP A 136 -15.29 0.24 -3.77
N ALA A 137 -14.29 1.03 -4.16
CA ALA A 137 -14.16 2.44 -3.79
C ALA A 137 -15.23 3.33 -4.45
N GLN A 138 -15.81 2.90 -5.58
CA GLN A 138 -16.82 3.68 -6.31
C GLN A 138 -18.24 3.31 -5.87
N THR A 139 -18.52 2.02 -5.79
CA THR A 139 -19.86 1.51 -5.52
C THR A 139 -20.13 1.26 -4.03
N GLY A 140 -19.09 1.16 -3.21
CA GLY A 140 -19.19 0.76 -1.81
C GLY A 140 -19.52 -0.73 -1.61
N SER A 141 -19.63 -1.50 -2.71
CA SER A 141 -19.99 -2.91 -2.65
C SER A 141 -18.92 -3.72 -1.91
N ALA A 142 -19.37 -4.62 -1.03
CA ALA A 142 -18.50 -5.51 -0.29
C ALA A 142 -18.43 -6.90 -0.93
N GLY A 143 -17.23 -7.45 -1.00
CA GLY A 143 -16.95 -8.82 -1.44
C GLY A 143 -16.01 -9.55 -0.48
N PRO A 144 -15.93 -10.88 -0.59
CA PRO A 144 -15.02 -11.68 0.21
C PRO A 144 -13.57 -11.34 -0.11
N PHE A 145 -12.71 -11.39 0.90
CA PHE A 145 -11.28 -11.29 0.67
C PHE A 145 -10.76 -12.53 -0.09
N PRO A 146 -10.04 -12.36 -1.22
CA PRO A 146 -9.57 -13.48 -2.00
C PRO A 146 -8.53 -14.29 -1.23
N PRO A 147 -8.48 -15.63 -1.39
CA PRO A 147 -7.48 -16.44 -0.73
C PRO A 147 -6.07 -15.99 -1.19
N PRO A 148 -5.11 -15.85 -0.27
CA PRO A 148 -3.73 -15.56 -0.64
C PRO A 148 -3.10 -16.80 -1.30
N ALA A 149 -1.95 -16.62 -1.95
CA ALA A 149 -1.23 -17.73 -2.58
C ALA A 149 -0.81 -18.79 -1.54
N SER A 150 -0.47 -20.00 -1.97
CA SER A 150 0.02 -21.07 -1.08
C SER A 150 1.28 -20.63 -0.32
N GLY A 151 1.53 -21.22 0.87
CA GLY A 151 2.66 -20.82 1.71
C GLY A 151 4.02 -20.89 1.01
N VAL A 152 4.23 -21.93 0.19
CA VAL A 152 5.43 -22.10 -0.63
C VAL A 152 5.56 -20.97 -1.66
N VAL A 153 4.50 -20.67 -2.40
CA VAL A 153 4.51 -19.57 -3.39
C VAL A 153 4.77 -18.23 -2.71
N ARG A 154 4.18 -17.98 -1.53
CA ARG A 154 4.43 -16.75 -0.77
C ARG A 154 5.87 -16.67 -0.28
N MET A 155 6.48 -17.77 0.15
CA MET A 155 7.89 -17.80 0.56
C MET A 155 8.81 -17.48 -0.62
N PHE A 156 8.61 -18.11 -1.78
CA PHE A 156 9.37 -17.81 -3.00
C PHE A 156 9.19 -16.36 -3.44
N ARG A 157 7.95 -15.83 -3.46
CA ARG A 157 7.69 -14.42 -3.76
C ARG A 157 8.33 -13.48 -2.76
N THR A 158 8.31 -13.81 -1.47
CA THR A 158 8.94 -12.99 -0.43
C THR A 158 10.45 -12.96 -0.60
N PHE A 159 11.08 -14.10 -0.84
CA PHE A 159 12.51 -14.18 -1.12
C PHE A 159 12.88 -13.38 -2.38
N GLY A 160 12.14 -13.57 -3.47
CA GLY A 160 12.37 -12.80 -4.71
C GLY A 160 12.18 -11.29 -4.53
N ARG A 161 11.23 -10.86 -3.68
CA ARG A 161 11.07 -9.44 -3.32
C ARG A 161 12.21 -8.91 -2.47
N LEU A 162 12.71 -9.69 -1.51
CA LEU A 162 13.87 -9.32 -0.70
C LEU A 162 15.13 -9.15 -1.55
N LEU A 163 15.34 -10.00 -2.56
CA LEU A 163 16.44 -9.85 -3.52
C LEU A 163 16.31 -8.61 -4.42
N ARG A 164 15.10 -8.08 -4.58
CA ARG A 164 14.82 -6.83 -5.32
C ARG A 164 14.86 -5.59 -4.43
N ARG A 165 15.01 -5.77 -3.11
CA ARG A 165 15.15 -4.69 -2.13
C ARG A 165 16.64 -4.38 -1.97
N ASN A 166 16.99 -3.10 -1.79
CA ASN A 166 18.36 -2.76 -1.43
C ASN A 166 18.68 -3.33 -0.04
N MET A 167 19.88 -3.91 0.14
CA MET A 167 20.25 -4.59 1.39
C MET A 167 20.36 -3.64 2.59
N ASP A 168 20.56 -2.35 2.35
CA ASP A 168 20.56 -1.27 3.36
C ASP A 168 19.16 -0.76 3.69
N GLY A 169 18.12 -1.34 3.07
CA GLY A 169 16.73 -0.91 3.25
C GLY A 169 16.37 0.38 2.51
N SER A 170 17.30 0.97 1.76
CA SER A 170 17.03 2.15 0.93
C SER A 170 16.07 1.84 -0.21
N PHE A 171 15.42 2.88 -0.71
CA PHE A 171 14.53 2.80 -1.87
C PHE A 171 15.22 3.42 -3.08
N GLY A 172 15.06 2.81 -4.24
CA GLY A 172 15.56 3.38 -5.49
C GLY A 172 16.92 2.85 -5.92
N ARG A 173 17.06 2.55 -7.21
CA ARG A 173 18.34 2.42 -7.89
C ARG A 173 18.17 2.76 -9.38
N PRO A 174 19.20 3.30 -10.04
CA PRO A 174 19.23 3.33 -11.50
C PRO A 174 19.09 1.91 -12.05
N ILE A 175 18.28 1.72 -13.09
CA ILE A 175 18.21 0.43 -13.79
C ILE A 175 19.40 0.36 -14.74
N SER A 176 20.28 -0.62 -14.55
CA SER A 176 21.34 -0.95 -15.52
C SER A 176 21.16 -2.39 -15.97
N HIS A 177 20.94 -2.63 -17.26
CA HIS A 177 21.18 -3.93 -17.86
C HIS A 177 22.69 -4.12 -18.06
N GLY A 178 23.22 -5.24 -17.54
CA GLY A 178 24.47 -5.83 -18.01
C GLY A 178 24.19 -6.87 -19.09
#